data_AF-A0AAV0TXT9-F1
#
_entry.id   AF-A0AAV0TXT9-F1
#
_cell.length_a   1.000
_cell.length_b   1.000
_cell.length_c   1.000
_cell.angle_alpha   90.00
_cell.angle_beta   90.00
_cell.angle_gamma   90.00
#
_symmetry.space_group_name_H-M   'P 1'
#
loop_
_entity.id
_entity.type
_entity.pdbx_description
1 polymer ?
#
loop_
_entity_poly.entity_id
_entity_poly.type
_entity_poly.pdbx_seq_one_letter_code
_entity_poly.pdbx_strand_id
1 'polypeptide(L)'
;MKKELSMAAASGDPFYVFKDELESKVSEVNHKHAKWRTVVNVKDSIELPALTYQIKEAVTTAIESAKFLEDTIIMVETNRIKFKHIDATEIASRKAFVATIRKELQTVSAEISADVVEAQFRKQERKLMVSAKSSTSFRPNLTGQERNEKILEEETQRQHQTIQEQNTSLAELHTDIARLHEVTVDISNEVKQQNKMLDDLTEDAEEAQERMNVVMGGLSKLLKTKDKCQLGLIIFLVAVLVVMIFLVVYT
;
A
#
# COMPACT_ATOMS: atom_id res chain seq x y z
N MET A 1 -15.92 13.13 8.84
CA MET A 1 -15.62 11.72 9.19
C MET A 1 -16.81 10.99 9.81
N LYS A 2 -17.26 11.31 11.05
CA LYS A 2 -18.42 10.60 11.66
C LYS A 2 -19.74 10.64 10.85
N LYS A 3 -19.98 11.71 10.09
CA LYS A 3 -21.19 11.88 9.28
C LYS A 3 -21.17 11.05 7.98
N GLU A 4 -19.98 10.89 7.39
CA GLU A 4 -19.73 10.08 6.17
C GLU A 4 -19.85 8.58 6.49
N LEU A 5 -19.20 8.12 7.57
CA LEU A 5 -19.32 6.74 8.07
C LEU A 5 -20.77 6.37 8.44
N SER A 6 -21.53 7.31 9.02
CA SER A 6 -22.95 7.10 9.36
C SER A 6 -23.87 6.99 8.14
N MET A 7 -23.53 7.62 7.01
CA MET A 7 -24.31 7.52 5.76
C MET A 7 -23.94 6.27 4.97
N ALA A 8 -22.66 5.86 4.96
CA ALA A 8 -22.22 4.61 4.33
C ALA A 8 -22.89 3.39 4.97
N ALA A 9 -22.90 3.31 6.31
CA ALA A 9 -23.56 2.22 7.05
C ALA A 9 -25.09 2.19 6.87
N ALA A 10 -25.75 3.34 6.70
CA ALA A 10 -27.19 3.43 6.44
C ALA A 10 -27.58 3.05 5.00
N SER A 11 -26.60 3.00 4.08
CA SER A 11 -26.82 2.72 2.65
C SER A 11 -26.56 1.27 2.23
N GLY A 12 -26.06 0.43 3.15
CA GLY A 12 -25.70 -0.96 2.89
C GLY A 12 -24.42 -1.13 2.06
N ASP A 13 -23.55 -0.12 2.06
CA ASP A 13 -22.25 -0.14 1.41
C ASP A 13 -21.16 -0.59 2.42
N PRO A 14 -20.58 -1.79 2.24
CA PRO A 14 -19.58 -2.32 3.17
C PRO A 14 -18.20 -1.65 3.05
N PHE A 15 -17.93 -0.90 1.98
CA PHE A 15 -16.57 -0.46 1.61
C PHE A 15 -15.77 0.13 2.78
N TYR A 16 -16.32 1.12 3.48
CA TYR A 16 -15.59 1.85 4.52
C TYR A 16 -15.29 1.01 5.77
N VAL A 17 -16.11 0.00 6.07
CA VAL A 17 -15.85 -0.91 7.20
C VAL A 17 -14.61 -1.76 6.91
N PHE A 18 -14.51 -2.29 5.69
CA PHE A 18 -13.37 -3.10 5.27
C PHE A 18 -12.15 -2.26 4.90
N LYS A 19 -12.35 -0.98 4.56
CA LYS A 19 -11.26 -0.01 4.38
C LYS A 19 -10.47 0.15 5.68
N ASP A 20 -11.15 0.39 6.80
CA ASP A 20 -10.48 0.59 8.09
C ASP A 20 -9.73 -0.68 8.53
N GLU A 21 -10.32 -1.87 8.27
CA GLU A 21 -9.65 -3.17 8.51
C GLU A 21 -8.39 -3.33 7.65
N LEU A 22 -8.48 -3.02 6.35
CA LEU A 22 -7.33 -3.07 5.44
C LEU A 22 -6.21 -2.12 5.89
N GLU A 23 -6.55 -0.88 6.26
CA GLU A 23 -5.57 0.10 6.75
C GLU A 23 -4.86 -0.40 8.02
N SER A 24 -5.60 -1.06 8.93
CA SER A 24 -5.01 -1.70 10.11
C SER A 24 -4.01 -2.80 9.72
N LYS A 25 -4.36 -3.68 8.78
CA LYS A 25 -3.46 -4.75 8.30
C LYS A 25 -2.22 -4.18 7.61
N VAL A 26 -2.37 -3.15 6.80
CA VAL A 26 -1.23 -2.47 6.12
C VAL A 26 -0.32 -1.79 7.15
N SER A 27 -0.87 -1.17 8.19
CA SER A 27 -0.07 -0.63 9.28
C SER A 27 0.74 -1.71 10.00
N GLU A 28 0.19 -2.91 10.18
CA GLU A 28 0.92 -4.04 10.75
C GLU A 28 2.07 -4.51 9.84
N VAL A 29 1.82 -4.62 8.53
CA VAL A 29 2.85 -4.92 7.52
C VAL A 29 3.99 -3.90 7.62
N ASN A 30 3.67 -2.62 7.64
CA ASN A 30 4.66 -1.55 7.71
C ASN A 30 5.46 -1.56 9.01
N HIS A 31 4.81 -1.83 10.15
CA HIS A 31 5.49 -1.95 11.43
C HIS A 31 6.50 -3.11 11.42
N LYS A 32 6.08 -4.29 10.94
CA LYS A 32 6.96 -5.46 10.83
C LYS A 32 8.10 -5.22 9.83
N HIS A 33 7.81 -4.59 8.68
CA HIS A 33 8.80 -4.24 7.68
C HIS A 33 9.85 -3.23 8.19
N ALA A 34 9.42 -2.22 8.97
CA ALA A 34 10.34 -1.28 9.60
C ALA A 34 11.30 -2.01 10.56
N LYS A 35 10.78 -2.92 11.40
CA LYS A 35 11.61 -3.77 12.27
C LYS A 35 12.57 -4.62 11.44
N TRP A 36 12.11 -5.26 10.37
CA TRP A 36 12.95 -6.08 9.51
C TRP A 36 14.09 -5.29 8.89
N ARG A 37 13.81 -4.09 8.40
CA ARG A 37 14.85 -3.20 7.85
C ARG A 37 15.91 -2.83 8.90
N THR A 38 15.54 -2.69 10.18
CA THR A 38 16.52 -2.50 11.26
C THR A 38 17.37 -3.73 11.52
N VAL A 39 16.75 -4.93 11.59
CA VAL A 39 17.44 -6.21 11.84
C VAL A 39 18.41 -6.54 10.71
N VAL A 40 17.99 -6.33 9.45
CA VAL A 40 18.85 -6.46 8.26
C VAL A 40 20.08 -5.56 8.36
N ASN A 41 19.94 -4.34 8.89
CA ASN A 41 21.04 -3.40 9.00
C ASN A 41 21.97 -3.68 10.20
N VAL A 42 21.40 -4.13 11.32
CA VAL A 42 22.14 -4.48 12.57
C VAL A 42 22.88 -5.83 12.42
N LYS A 43 22.53 -6.64 11.41
CA LYS A 43 23.13 -7.96 11.07
C LYS A 43 22.81 -9.07 12.07
N ASP A 44 21.67 -8.97 12.73
CA ASP A 44 21.15 -10.05 13.57
C ASP A 44 20.45 -11.11 12.70
N SER A 45 21.21 -12.12 12.31
CA SER A 45 20.79 -13.17 11.39
C SER A 45 19.77 -14.16 11.95
N ILE A 46 19.62 -14.22 13.28
CA ILE A 46 18.84 -15.24 13.96
C ILE A 46 17.34 -14.92 13.92
N GLU A 47 16.97 -13.63 14.03
CA GLU A 47 15.56 -13.20 13.99
C GLU A 47 15.04 -12.95 12.57
N LEU A 48 15.94 -12.81 11.60
CA LEU A 48 15.62 -12.47 10.22
C LEU A 48 14.68 -13.49 9.54
N PRO A 49 14.87 -14.81 9.69
CA PRO A 49 13.97 -15.82 9.13
C PRO A 49 12.53 -15.69 9.63
N ALA A 50 12.38 -15.68 10.96
CA ALA A 50 11.07 -15.61 11.61
C ALA A 50 10.33 -14.31 11.29
N LEU A 51 11.07 -13.20 11.17
CA LEU A 51 10.49 -11.90 10.84
C LEU A 51 10.08 -11.80 9.36
N THR A 52 10.85 -12.41 8.45
CA THR A 52 10.51 -12.51 7.03
C THR A 52 9.21 -13.31 6.84
N TYR A 53 9.05 -14.43 7.56
CA TYR A 53 7.80 -15.19 7.58
C TYR A 53 6.62 -14.36 8.08
N GLN A 54 6.78 -13.63 9.19
CA GLN A 54 5.71 -12.80 9.75
C GLN A 54 5.27 -11.65 8.84
N ILE A 55 6.21 -11.03 8.11
CA ILE A 55 5.87 -10.00 7.12
C ILE A 55 5.11 -10.63 5.97
N LYS A 56 5.56 -11.78 5.46
CA LYS A 56 4.85 -12.52 4.41
C LYS A 56 3.39 -12.78 4.79
N GLU A 57 3.15 -13.35 5.97
CA GLU A 57 1.78 -13.64 6.43
C GLU A 57 0.93 -12.36 6.52
N ALA A 58 1.50 -11.28 7.05
CA ALA A 58 0.83 -9.98 7.09
C ALA A 58 0.53 -9.42 5.69
N VAL A 59 1.47 -9.56 4.75
CA VAL A 59 1.28 -9.13 3.35
C VAL A 59 0.17 -9.94 2.68
N THR A 60 0.16 -11.27 2.82
CA THR A 60 -0.88 -12.13 2.26
C THR A 60 -2.27 -11.76 2.79
N THR A 61 -2.42 -11.62 4.10
CA THR A 61 -3.71 -11.26 4.71
C THR A 61 -4.18 -9.85 4.32
N ALA A 62 -3.26 -8.90 4.14
CA ALA A 62 -3.57 -7.57 3.62
C ALA A 62 -4.04 -7.62 2.15
N ILE A 63 -3.42 -8.46 1.32
CA ILE A 63 -3.82 -8.64 -0.10
C ILE A 63 -5.20 -9.25 -0.21
N GLU A 64 -5.51 -10.28 0.58
CA GLU A 64 -6.85 -10.87 0.64
C GLU A 64 -7.90 -9.82 1.03
N SER A 65 -7.57 -8.99 2.03
CA SER A 65 -8.43 -7.88 2.46
C SER A 65 -8.60 -6.81 1.37
N ALA A 66 -7.55 -6.51 0.60
CA ALA A 66 -7.62 -5.60 -0.53
C ALA A 66 -8.48 -6.17 -1.66
N LYS A 67 -8.37 -7.48 -1.94
CA LYS A 67 -9.22 -8.17 -2.92
C LYS A 67 -10.70 -8.15 -2.52
N PHE A 68 -10.99 -8.40 -1.25
CA PHE A 68 -12.35 -8.25 -0.74
C PHE A 68 -12.89 -6.84 -0.96
N LEU A 69 -12.07 -5.82 -0.68
CA LEU A 69 -12.46 -4.43 -0.88
C LEU A 69 -12.79 -4.12 -2.35
N GLU A 70 -12.07 -4.72 -3.31
CA GLU A 70 -12.40 -4.61 -4.73
C GLU A 70 -13.70 -5.30 -5.11
N ASP A 71 -13.96 -6.48 -4.57
CA ASP A 71 -15.23 -7.15 -4.80
C ASP A 71 -16.40 -6.26 -4.35
N THR A 72 -16.22 -5.47 -3.29
CA THR A 72 -17.22 -4.46 -2.89
C THR A 72 -17.36 -3.32 -3.91
N ILE A 73 -16.27 -2.88 -4.54
CA ILE A 73 -16.30 -1.87 -5.61
C ILE A 73 -17.06 -2.44 -6.82
N ILE A 74 -16.71 -3.66 -7.25
CA ILE A 74 -17.36 -4.36 -8.38
C ILE A 74 -18.85 -4.55 -8.10
N MET A 75 -19.22 -4.92 -6.87
CA MET A 75 -20.61 -5.04 -6.45
C MET A 75 -21.38 -3.71 -6.60
N VAL A 76 -20.77 -2.60 -6.22
CA VAL A 76 -21.35 -1.26 -6.37
C VAL A 76 -21.47 -0.88 -7.85
N GLU A 77 -20.43 -1.14 -8.64
CA GLU A 77 -20.41 -0.87 -10.08
C GLU A 77 -21.45 -1.68 -10.85
N THR A 78 -21.63 -2.95 -10.51
CA THR A 78 -22.61 -3.85 -11.14
C THR A 78 -24.05 -3.46 -10.76
N ASN A 79 -24.25 -2.90 -9.56
CA ASN A 79 -25.56 -2.57 -9.03
C ASN A 79 -25.81 -1.06 -8.91
N ARG A 80 -25.49 -0.26 -9.95
CA ARG A 80 -25.66 1.22 -9.93
C ARG A 80 -27.06 1.69 -9.55
N ILE A 81 -28.10 0.90 -9.86
CA ILE A 81 -29.50 1.25 -9.52
C ILE A 81 -29.72 1.25 -8.00
N LYS A 82 -29.06 0.34 -7.27
CA LYS A 82 -29.13 0.23 -5.81
C LYS A 82 -28.24 1.28 -5.13
N PHE A 83 -27.11 1.62 -5.75
CA PHE A 83 -26.09 2.53 -5.20
C PHE A 83 -26.04 3.88 -5.94
N LYS A 84 -27.21 4.50 -6.19
CA LYS A 84 -27.29 5.78 -6.93
C LYS A 84 -26.62 6.96 -6.23
N HIS A 85 -26.47 6.87 -4.90
CA HIS A 85 -25.78 7.88 -4.10
C HIS A 85 -24.25 7.82 -4.25
N ILE A 86 -23.72 6.75 -4.86
CA ILE A 86 -22.28 6.59 -5.12
C ILE A 86 -21.99 7.06 -6.54
N ASP A 87 -21.34 8.22 -6.63
CA ASP A 87 -20.98 8.84 -7.90
C ASP A 87 -19.71 8.21 -8.51
N ALA A 88 -19.39 8.62 -9.75
CA ALA A 88 -18.19 8.13 -10.45
C ALA A 88 -16.90 8.58 -9.74
N THR A 89 -16.89 9.77 -9.14
CA THR A 89 -15.77 10.32 -8.38
C THR A 89 -15.42 9.44 -7.18
N GLU A 90 -16.43 8.99 -6.43
CA GLU A 90 -16.28 8.11 -5.29
C GLU A 90 -15.80 6.72 -5.72
N ILE A 91 -16.30 6.17 -6.83
CA ILE A 91 -15.77 4.90 -7.35
C ILE A 91 -14.30 5.04 -7.76
N ALA A 92 -13.92 6.14 -8.41
CA ALA A 92 -12.54 6.42 -8.79
C ALA A 92 -11.64 6.55 -7.55
N SER A 93 -12.09 7.24 -6.49
CA SER A 93 -11.34 7.39 -5.23
C SER A 93 -11.08 6.03 -4.57
N ARG A 94 -12.09 5.15 -4.56
CA ARG A 94 -11.99 3.78 -4.02
C ARG A 94 -10.98 2.93 -4.78
N LYS A 95 -11.04 2.97 -6.13
CA LYS A 95 -10.09 2.25 -6.99
C LYS A 95 -8.66 2.75 -6.82
N ALA A 96 -8.48 4.06 -6.78
CA ALA A 96 -7.16 4.68 -6.54
C ALA A 96 -6.59 4.31 -5.17
N PHE A 97 -7.43 4.25 -4.13
CA PHE A 97 -7.04 3.81 -2.80
C PHE A 97 -6.53 2.37 -2.81
N VAL A 98 -7.30 1.42 -3.35
CA VAL A 98 -6.89 0.01 -3.43
C VAL A 98 -5.59 -0.15 -4.23
N ALA A 99 -5.47 0.56 -5.36
CA ALA A 99 -4.27 0.50 -6.19
C ALA A 99 -3.02 1.01 -5.48
N THR A 100 -3.16 2.08 -4.70
CA THR A 100 -2.07 2.62 -3.87
C THR A 100 -1.61 1.60 -2.85
N ILE A 101 -2.55 0.98 -2.11
CA ILE A 101 -2.24 -0.04 -1.11
C ILE A 101 -1.57 -1.26 -1.76
N ARG A 102 -2.06 -1.73 -2.91
CA ARG A 102 -1.43 -2.87 -3.60
C ARG A 102 -0.01 -2.57 -4.05
N LYS A 103 0.24 -1.37 -4.57
CA LYS A 103 1.59 -0.94 -4.96
C LYS A 103 2.54 -0.86 -3.76
N GLU A 104 2.05 -0.40 -2.62
CA GLU A 104 2.81 -0.40 -1.36
C GLU A 104 3.15 -1.83 -0.91
N LEU A 105 2.16 -2.73 -0.86
CA LEU A 105 2.36 -4.14 -0.51
C LEU A 105 3.30 -4.85 -1.50
N GLN A 106 3.22 -4.52 -2.79
CA GLN A 106 4.15 -5.01 -3.81
C GLN A 106 5.58 -4.58 -3.51
N THR A 107 5.77 -3.33 -3.11
CA THR A 107 7.09 -2.77 -2.77
C THR A 107 7.68 -3.49 -1.56
N VAL A 108 6.90 -3.64 -0.49
CA VAL A 108 7.33 -4.39 0.71
C VAL A 108 7.67 -5.84 0.36
N SER A 109 6.83 -6.51 -0.43
CA SER A 109 7.05 -7.88 -0.86
C SER A 109 8.31 -8.05 -1.72
N ALA A 110 8.61 -7.08 -2.58
CA ALA A 110 9.83 -7.08 -3.38
C ALA A 110 11.09 -6.86 -2.53
N GLU A 111 11.02 -6.02 -1.48
CA GLU A 111 12.17 -5.75 -0.61
C GLU A 111 12.56 -6.95 0.26
N ILE A 112 11.58 -7.75 0.72
CA ILE A 112 11.82 -8.94 1.56
C ILE A 112 12.13 -10.20 0.73
N SER A 113 12.25 -10.07 -0.60
CA SER A 113 12.47 -11.19 -1.52
C SER A 113 13.85 -11.86 -1.35
N ALA A 114 13.97 -13.09 -1.91
CA ALA A 114 15.10 -13.99 -1.71
C ALA A 114 16.45 -13.36 -2.03
N ASP A 115 16.52 -12.55 -3.07
CA ASP A 115 17.79 -11.98 -3.51
C ASP A 115 18.41 -11.07 -2.45
N VAL A 116 17.58 -10.34 -1.68
CA VAL A 116 18.05 -9.46 -0.62
C VAL A 116 18.50 -10.28 0.59
N VAL A 117 17.71 -11.28 0.98
CA VAL A 117 18.00 -12.14 2.14
C VAL A 117 19.23 -13.01 1.86
N GLU A 118 19.28 -13.69 0.72
CA GLU A 118 20.38 -14.57 0.30
C GLU A 118 21.70 -13.80 0.11
N ALA A 119 21.65 -12.57 -0.41
CA ALA A 119 22.84 -11.71 -0.50
C ALA A 119 23.40 -11.34 0.87
N GLN A 120 22.54 -11.13 1.88
CA GLN A 120 22.98 -10.85 3.25
C GLN A 120 23.61 -12.08 3.91
N PHE A 121 22.98 -13.25 3.75
CA PHE A 121 23.51 -14.51 4.28
C PHE A 121 24.86 -14.89 3.65
N ARG A 122 25.00 -14.82 2.32
CA ARG A 122 26.29 -15.06 1.63
C ARG A 122 27.39 -14.10 2.10
N LYS A 123 27.05 -12.85 2.39
CA LYS A 123 27.98 -11.83 2.90
C LYS A 123 28.44 -12.14 4.33
N GLN A 124 27.58 -12.76 5.13
CA GLN A 124 27.89 -13.19 6.49
C GLN A 124 28.73 -14.46 6.54
N GLU A 125 28.37 -15.47 5.75
CA GLU A 125 29.14 -16.72 5.61
C GLU A 125 30.59 -16.42 5.21
N ARG A 126 30.78 -15.55 4.21
CA ARG A 126 32.12 -15.10 3.79
C ARG A 126 32.92 -14.45 4.92
N LYS A 127 32.27 -13.72 5.85
CA LYS A 127 32.97 -13.07 6.98
C LYS A 127 33.34 -14.06 8.08
N LEU A 128 32.48 -15.00 8.40
CA LEU A 128 32.78 -16.07 9.37
C LEU A 128 33.97 -16.91 8.88
N MET A 129 34.02 -17.25 7.59
CA MET A 129 35.14 -17.98 6.98
C MET A 129 36.44 -17.17 6.89
N VAL A 130 36.38 -15.84 6.70
CA VAL A 130 37.57 -14.97 6.64
C VAL A 130 38.15 -14.71 8.03
N SER A 131 37.30 -14.59 9.06
CA SER A 131 37.76 -14.44 10.45
C SER A 131 38.56 -15.68 10.91
N ALA A 132 38.13 -16.89 10.51
CA ALA A 132 38.80 -18.14 10.82
C ALA A 132 40.17 -18.31 10.13
N LYS A 133 40.40 -17.66 8.99
CA LYS A 133 41.71 -17.70 8.28
C LYS A 133 42.69 -16.62 8.78
N SER A 134 42.20 -15.54 9.37
CA SER A 134 43.04 -14.45 9.88
C SER A 134 43.74 -14.75 11.22
N SER A 135 43.27 -15.75 11.97
CA SER A 135 43.94 -16.25 13.18
C SER A 135 45.12 -17.19 12.89
N THR A 136 45.26 -17.69 11.66
CA THR A 136 46.32 -18.64 11.28
C THR A 136 47.62 -17.96 10.83
N SER A 137 47.67 -16.63 10.67
CA SER A 137 48.81 -15.94 10.05
C SER A 137 49.86 -15.37 11.01
N PHE A 138 49.77 -15.55 12.33
CA PHE A 138 50.80 -15.04 13.26
C PHE A 138 51.14 -16.01 14.41
N ARG A 139 52.15 -16.87 14.20
CA ARG A 139 53.35 -17.09 15.05
C ARG A 139 53.85 -18.55 14.97
N PRO A 140 55.08 -18.80 14.47
CA PRO A 140 55.76 -20.07 14.64
C PRO A 140 56.51 -20.01 15.98
N ASN A 141 55.95 -20.55 17.07
CA ASN A 141 56.81 -21.01 18.14
C ASN A 141 56.24 -22.20 18.91
N LEU A 142 57.09 -23.22 19.00
CA LEU A 142 56.88 -24.56 19.49
C LEU A 142 56.58 -24.56 21.00
N THR A 143 55.68 -25.46 21.45
CA THR A 143 55.52 -26.11 22.79
C THR A 143 54.08 -26.29 23.30
N GLY A 144 53.04 -25.93 22.53
CA GLY A 144 51.62 -26.06 22.94
C GLY A 144 50.72 -26.88 21.99
N GLN A 145 51.28 -27.79 21.21
CA GLN A 145 50.63 -28.37 20.02
C GLN A 145 49.33 -29.14 20.32
N GLU A 146 49.29 -29.99 21.35
CA GLU A 146 48.10 -30.81 21.67
C GLU A 146 46.92 -30.00 22.25
N ARG A 147 47.21 -28.91 22.97
CA ARG A 147 46.18 -28.02 23.54
C ARG A 147 45.56 -27.13 22.47
N ASN A 148 46.38 -26.69 21.50
CA ASN A 148 45.91 -25.93 20.35
C ASN A 148 45.06 -26.78 19.39
N GLU A 149 45.39 -28.06 19.19
CA GLU A 149 44.59 -28.95 18.34
C GLU A 149 43.19 -29.18 18.91
N LYS A 150 43.06 -29.46 20.21
CA LYS A 150 41.73 -29.59 20.86
C LYS A 150 40.92 -28.30 20.86
N ILE A 151 41.54 -27.16 21.14
CA ILE A 151 40.85 -25.86 21.13
C ILE A 151 40.41 -25.49 19.71
N LEU A 152 41.25 -25.79 18.71
CA LEU A 152 40.91 -25.57 17.30
C LEU A 152 39.76 -26.48 16.88
N GLU A 153 39.78 -27.75 17.27
CA GLU A 153 38.72 -28.71 16.94
C GLU A 153 37.38 -28.32 17.61
N GLU A 154 37.40 -27.90 18.88
CA GLU A 154 36.22 -27.38 19.58
C GLU A 154 35.67 -26.08 18.96
N GLU A 155 36.53 -25.13 18.57
CA GLU A 155 36.13 -23.91 17.87
C GLU A 155 35.58 -24.19 16.46
N THR A 156 36.21 -25.11 15.74
CA THR A 156 35.77 -25.51 14.39
C THR A 156 34.42 -26.22 14.47
N GLN A 157 34.22 -27.08 15.47
CA GLN A 157 32.96 -27.78 15.70
C GLN A 157 31.83 -26.82 16.10
N ARG A 158 32.11 -25.82 16.95
CA ARG A 158 31.15 -24.75 17.27
C ARG A 158 30.77 -23.95 16.04
N GLN A 159 31.74 -23.57 15.20
CA GLN A 159 31.45 -22.88 13.94
C GLN A 159 30.61 -23.74 13.00
N HIS A 160 30.89 -25.04 12.91
CA HIS A 160 30.15 -25.95 12.05
C HIS A 160 28.69 -26.10 12.50
N GLN A 161 28.44 -26.13 13.82
CA GLN A 161 27.09 -26.12 14.38
C GLN A 161 26.35 -24.82 14.04
N THR A 162 26.98 -23.66 14.22
CA THR A 162 26.37 -22.37 13.86
C THR A 162 26.02 -22.28 12.37
N ILE A 163 26.90 -22.77 11.48
CA ILE A 163 26.65 -22.79 10.04
C ILE A 163 25.52 -23.77 9.68
N GLN A 164 25.44 -24.93 10.33
CA GLN A 164 24.36 -25.89 10.10
C GLN A 164 22.99 -25.36 10.55
N GLU A 165 22.93 -24.70 11.70
CA GLU A 165 21.71 -24.05 12.18
C GLU A 165 21.26 -22.96 11.20
N GLN A 166 22.18 -22.12 10.72
CA GLN A 166 21.92 -21.09 9.72
C GLN A 166 21.42 -21.68 8.38
N ASN A 167 22.03 -22.78 7.91
CA ASN A 167 21.62 -23.44 6.66
C ASN A 167 20.22 -24.04 6.77
N THR A 168 19.85 -24.56 7.93
CA THR A 168 18.50 -25.11 8.16
C THR A 168 17.46 -23.99 8.12
N SER A 169 17.73 -22.86 8.81
CA SER A 169 16.88 -21.67 8.76
C SER A 169 16.78 -21.06 7.35
N LEU A 170 17.83 -21.16 6.54
CA LEU A 170 17.83 -20.73 5.13
C LEU A 170 16.94 -21.62 4.25
N ALA A 171 16.96 -22.93 4.45
CA ALA A 171 16.11 -23.84 3.66
C ALA A 171 14.61 -23.60 3.92
N GLU A 172 14.25 -23.34 5.17
CA GLU A 172 12.89 -22.93 5.55
C GLU A 172 12.52 -21.58 4.90
N LEU A 173 13.42 -20.60 4.98
CA LEU A 173 13.26 -19.31 4.30
C LEU A 173 13.04 -19.45 2.79
N HIS A 174 13.82 -20.27 2.10
CA HIS A 174 13.66 -20.48 0.65
C HIS A 174 12.25 -20.98 0.31
N THR A 175 11.70 -21.88 1.12
CA THR A 175 10.32 -22.38 0.95
C THR A 175 9.30 -21.26 1.17
N ASP A 176 9.54 -20.41 2.17
CA ASP A 176 8.64 -19.30 2.45
C ASP A 176 8.70 -18.21 1.41
N ILE A 177 9.88 -17.93 0.89
CA ILE A 177 10.11 -16.96 -0.16
C ILE A 177 9.57 -17.45 -1.50
N ALA A 178 9.67 -18.76 -1.82
CA ALA A 178 9.07 -19.31 -3.03
C ALA A 178 7.55 -19.05 -3.08
N ARG A 179 6.87 -19.24 -1.95
CA ARG A 179 5.45 -18.91 -1.81
C ARG A 179 5.18 -17.40 -1.85
N LEU A 180 6.05 -16.58 -1.26
CA LEU A 180 5.95 -15.12 -1.36
C LEU A 180 6.12 -14.65 -2.81
N HIS A 181 7.02 -15.28 -3.57
CA HIS A 181 7.25 -14.94 -4.98
C HIS A 181 5.98 -15.13 -5.81
N GLU A 182 5.24 -16.23 -5.59
CA GLU A 182 3.92 -16.45 -6.21
C GLU A 182 2.96 -15.29 -5.88
N VAL A 183 2.80 -14.97 -4.59
CA VAL A 183 1.99 -13.84 -4.15
C VAL A 183 2.46 -12.51 -4.77
N THR A 184 3.77 -12.28 -4.88
CA THR A 184 4.36 -11.07 -5.45
C THR A 184 4.07 -10.95 -6.95
N VAL A 185 4.14 -12.06 -7.69
CA VAL A 185 3.80 -12.12 -9.10
C VAL A 185 2.32 -11.81 -9.30
N ASP A 186 1.45 -12.37 -8.46
CA ASP A 186 0.01 -12.10 -8.50
C ASP A 186 -0.30 -10.62 -8.24
N ILE A 187 0.29 -10.02 -7.19
CA ILE A 187 0.15 -8.59 -6.92
C ILE A 187 0.64 -7.78 -8.12
N SER A 188 1.80 -8.13 -8.70
CA SER A 188 2.40 -7.41 -9.82
C SER A 188 1.50 -7.44 -11.07
N ASN A 189 0.88 -8.58 -11.34
CA ASN A 189 -0.08 -8.71 -12.44
C ASN A 189 -1.32 -7.86 -12.19
N GLU A 190 -1.82 -7.84 -10.96
CA GLU A 190 -3.00 -7.04 -10.67
C GLU A 190 -2.70 -5.54 -10.64
N VAL A 191 -1.58 -5.10 -10.07
CA VAL A 191 -1.17 -3.68 -10.12
C VAL A 191 -1.04 -3.21 -11.57
N LYS A 192 -0.59 -4.06 -12.51
CA LYS A 192 -0.60 -3.73 -13.94
C LYS A 192 -2.01 -3.57 -14.50
N GLN A 193 -2.94 -4.46 -14.12
CA GLN A 193 -4.34 -4.34 -14.52
C GLN A 193 -4.99 -3.06 -13.97
N GLN A 194 -4.69 -2.72 -12.72
CA GLN A 194 -5.17 -1.51 -12.07
C GLN A 194 -4.60 -0.24 -12.70
N ASN A 195 -3.32 -0.19 -13.09
CA ASN A 195 -2.77 0.97 -13.80
C ASN A 195 -3.55 1.23 -15.10
N LYS A 196 -3.83 0.17 -15.86
CA LYS A 196 -4.65 0.28 -17.06
C LYS A 196 -6.07 0.80 -16.75
N MET A 197 -6.72 0.26 -15.73
CA MET A 197 -8.06 0.69 -15.33
C MET A 197 -8.09 2.14 -14.81
N LEU A 198 -7.04 2.58 -14.11
CA LEU A 198 -6.94 3.94 -13.60
C LEU A 198 -6.65 4.95 -14.71
N ASP A 199 -5.89 4.56 -15.74
CA ASP A 199 -5.70 5.38 -16.94
C ASP A 199 -7.05 5.59 -17.65
N ASP A 200 -7.82 4.52 -17.85
CA ASP A 200 -9.17 4.59 -18.45
C ASP A 200 -10.11 5.50 -17.61
N LEU A 201 -10.07 5.39 -16.27
CA LEU A 201 -10.86 6.25 -15.39
C LEU A 201 -10.40 7.72 -15.39
N THR A 202 -9.12 7.96 -15.62
CA THR A 202 -8.58 9.32 -15.73
C THR A 202 -9.05 9.96 -17.02
N GLU A 203 -9.06 9.21 -18.13
CA GLU A 203 -9.61 9.65 -19.42
C GLU A 203 -11.11 9.96 -19.29
N ASP A 204 -11.90 9.07 -18.67
CA ASP A 204 -13.33 9.30 -18.43
C ASP A 204 -13.58 10.52 -17.52
N ALA A 205 -12.73 10.74 -16.51
CA ALA A 205 -12.81 11.89 -15.62
C ALA A 205 -12.45 13.20 -16.34
N GLU A 206 -11.44 13.19 -17.22
CA GLU A 206 -11.08 14.31 -18.07
C GLU A 206 -12.21 14.64 -19.05
N GLU A 207 -12.85 13.64 -19.66
CA GLU A 207 -14.00 13.84 -20.54
C GLU A 207 -15.21 14.39 -19.77
N ALA A 208 -15.50 13.86 -18.58
CA ALA A 208 -16.57 14.36 -17.72
C ALA A 208 -16.31 15.82 -17.29
N GLN A 209 -15.05 16.16 -16.97
CA GLN A 209 -14.62 17.51 -16.63
C GLN A 209 -14.75 18.45 -17.82
N GLU A 210 -14.40 18.01 -19.03
CA GLU A 210 -14.56 18.79 -20.26
C GLU A 210 -16.04 19.06 -20.55
N ARG A 211 -16.89 18.03 -20.49
CA ARG A 211 -18.36 18.17 -20.65
C ARG A 211 -18.94 19.12 -19.60
N MET A 212 -18.48 19.03 -18.34
CA MET A 212 -18.89 19.95 -17.29
C MET A 212 -18.40 21.38 -17.57
N ASN A 213 -17.19 21.57 -18.08
CA ASN A 213 -16.66 22.88 -18.46
C ASN A 213 -17.40 23.47 -19.67
N VAL A 214 -17.86 22.64 -20.60
CA VAL A 214 -18.75 23.04 -21.71
C VAL A 214 -20.10 23.48 -21.17
N VAL A 215 -20.70 22.73 -20.24
CA VAL A 215 -21.96 23.12 -19.58
C VAL A 215 -21.77 24.42 -18.79
N MET A 216 -20.68 24.54 -18.02
CA MET A 216 -20.34 25.74 -17.26
C MET A 216 -20.08 26.94 -18.18
N GLY A 217 -19.42 26.73 -19.31
CA GLY A 217 -19.20 27.73 -20.36
C GLY A 217 -20.49 28.12 -21.06
N GLY A 218 -21.41 27.17 -21.28
CA GLY A 218 -22.77 27.39 -21.77
C GLY A 218 -23.61 28.19 -20.78
N LEU A 219 -23.55 27.85 -19.49
CA LEU A 219 -24.18 28.61 -18.40
C LEU A 219 -23.58 30.01 -18.28
N SER A 220 -22.26 30.17 -18.36
CA SER A 220 -21.58 31.46 -18.38
C SER A 220 -21.97 32.29 -19.61
N LYS A 221 -22.13 31.64 -20.78
CA LYS A 221 -22.63 32.29 -21.99
C LYS A 221 -24.08 32.71 -21.79
N LEU A 222 -24.98 31.84 -21.34
CA LEU A 222 -26.39 32.15 -21.05
C LEU A 222 -26.55 33.24 -19.98
N LEU A 223 -25.70 33.25 -18.97
CA LEU A 223 -25.59 34.33 -17.98
C LEU A 223 -25.06 35.63 -18.60
N LYS A 224 -24.19 35.55 -19.61
CA LYS A 224 -23.70 36.71 -20.39
C LYS A 224 -24.69 37.20 -21.45
N THR A 225 -25.55 36.35 -22.01
CA THR A 225 -26.51 36.69 -23.07
C THR A 225 -27.87 37.15 -22.57
N LYS A 226 -28.16 37.09 -21.27
CA LYS A 226 -29.35 37.78 -20.76
C LYS A 226 -29.03 39.25 -20.65
N ASP A 227 -29.50 40.02 -21.63
CA ASP A 227 -29.25 41.44 -21.81
C ASP A 227 -29.14 42.16 -20.47
N LYS A 228 -27.97 42.75 -20.19
CA LYS A 228 -27.76 43.60 -19.00
C LYS A 228 -28.87 44.66 -18.86
N CYS A 229 -29.47 45.06 -19.99
CA CYS A 229 -30.64 45.92 -20.07
C CYS A 229 -31.94 45.25 -19.55
N GLN A 230 -32.25 44.02 -19.96
CA GLN A 230 -33.41 43.28 -19.43
C GLN A 230 -33.26 42.95 -17.94
N LEU A 231 -32.07 42.53 -17.51
CA LEU A 231 -31.82 42.26 -16.08
C LEU A 231 -31.93 43.55 -15.26
N GLY A 232 -31.39 44.67 -15.77
CA GLY A 232 -31.56 45.99 -15.16
C GLY A 232 -33.02 46.43 -15.09
N LEU A 233 -33.80 46.18 -16.14
CA LEU A 233 -35.24 46.47 -16.17
C LEU A 233 -36.00 45.64 -15.14
N ILE A 234 -35.71 44.34 -15.02
CA ILE A 234 -36.33 43.46 -14.01
C ILE A 234 -35.99 43.93 -12.59
N ILE A 235 -34.73 44.24 -12.32
CA ILE A 235 -34.31 44.75 -10.99
C ILE A 235 -35.01 46.07 -10.67
N PHE A 236 -35.11 46.98 -11.65
CA PHE A 236 -35.83 48.24 -11.49
C PHE A 236 -37.32 48.03 -11.20
N LEU A 237 -37.99 47.12 -11.94
CA LEU A 237 -39.40 46.81 -11.74
C LEU A 237 -39.66 46.20 -10.34
N VAL A 238 -38.77 45.32 -9.89
CA VAL A 238 -38.85 44.71 -8.54
C VAL A 238 -38.64 45.76 -7.46
N ALA A 239 -37.69 46.69 -7.63
CA ALA A 239 -37.48 47.78 -6.68
C ALA A 239 -38.71 48.68 -6.56
N VAL A 240 -39.32 49.06 -7.69
CA VAL A 240 -40.56 49.85 -7.70
C VAL A 240 -41.70 49.10 -7.01
N LEU A 241 -41.84 47.80 -7.25
CA LEU A 241 -42.84 46.96 -6.60
C LEU A 241 -42.63 46.89 -5.07
N VAL A 242 -41.38 46.77 -4.63
CA VAL A 242 -41.04 46.77 -3.20
C VAL A 242 -41.37 48.12 -2.56
N VAL A 243 -41.05 49.24 -3.21
CA VAL A 243 -41.43 50.57 -2.71
C VAL A 243 -42.95 50.72 -2.63
N MET A 244 -43.70 50.25 -3.64
CA MET A 244 -45.16 50.26 -3.63
C MET A 244 -45.73 49.46 -2.45
N ILE A 245 -45.17 48.27 -2.17
CA ILE A 245 -45.58 47.47 -1.01
C ILE A 245 -45.29 48.21 0.29
N PHE A 246 -44.09 48.79 0.45
CA PHE A 246 -43.75 49.55 1.67
C PHE A 246 -44.65 50.76 1.88
N LEU A 247 -44.99 51.48 0.81
CA LEU A 247 -45.86 52.66 0.87
C LEU A 247 -47.29 52.29 1.27
N VAL A 248 -47.81 51.17 0.74
CA VAL A 248 -49.12 50.61 1.13
C VAL A 248 -49.13 50.09 2.57
N VAL A 249 -48.02 49.55 3.07
CA VAL A 249 -47.94 49.05 4.46
C VAL A 249 -47.75 50.19 5.47
N TYR A 250 -47.10 51.29 5.08
CA TYR A 250 -46.87 52.44 5.96
C TYR A 250 -47.98 53.51 5.92
N THR A 251 -48.88 53.44 4.94
CA THR A 251 -50.10 54.26 4.86
C THR A 251 -51.24 53.52 5.53
#